data_AF-A0A3G8Y719-F1
#
_entry.id   AF-A0A3G8Y719-F1
#
_cell.length_a   1.000
_cell.length_b   1.000
_cell.length_c   1.000
_cell.angle_alpha   90.00
_cell.angle_beta   90.00
_cell.angle_gamma   90.00
#
_symmetry.space_group_name_H-M   'P 1'
#
loop_
_entity.id
_entity.type
_entity.pdbx_description
1 polymer ?
#
loop_
_entity_poly.entity_id
_entity_poly.type
_entity_poly.pdbx_seq_one_letter_code
_entity_poly.pdbx_strand_id
1 'polypeptide(L)'
;MKKLMFNFLLFFSISNIISCCTNQKNKDNEQIKNTVNQYFKAIKNNNSADYNNIVSDSQELPGATASDLFFLHKNYSKINPNNILLKNIKVKDTFNAGTQKKYVMFILKKPNYKPFETNQDLKMYLMFWKNTGYDKIDQVFIIGNMPKWEDQKPIDLSK
;
A
#
# COMPACT_ATOMS: atom_id res chain seq x y z
N MET A 1 -7.87 -48.30 24.54
CA MET A 1 -8.86 -47.30 24.09
C MET A 1 -8.54 -45.86 24.52
N LYS A 2 -8.18 -45.57 25.79
CA LYS A 2 -7.86 -44.20 26.26
C LYS A 2 -6.72 -43.49 25.50
N LYS A 3 -5.64 -44.18 25.12
CA LYS A 3 -4.54 -43.62 24.30
C LYS A 3 -4.94 -43.25 22.87
N LEU A 4 -5.92 -43.95 22.28
CA LEU A 4 -6.38 -43.68 20.91
C LEU A 4 -7.29 -42.44 20.85
N MET A 5 -8.17 -42.27 21.85
CA MET A 5 -9.02 -41.07 21.97
C MET A 5 -8.18 -39.80 22.23
N PHE A 6 -7.09 -39.91 22.99
CA PHE A 6 -6.20 -38.77 23.29
C PHE A 6 -5.47 -38.25 22.03
N ASN A 7 -5.02 -39.15 21.15
CA ASN A 7 -4.38 -38.78 19.88
C ASN A 7 -5.38 -38.17 18.87
N PHE A 8 -6.65 -38.57 18.90
CA PHE A 8 -7.67 -38.04 17.99
C PHE A 8 -8.12 -36.62 18.38
N LEU A 9 -8.22 -36.34 19.69
CA LEU A 9 -8.49 -34.99 20.23
C LEU A 9 -7.35 -34.00 19.94
N LEU A 10 -6.10 -34.46 19.98
CA LEU A 10 -4.94 -33.62 19.65
C LEU A 10 -4.92 -33.22 18.16
N PHE A 11 -5.26 -34.15 17.26
CA PHE A 11 -5.33 -33.88 15.81
C PHE A 11 -6.45 -32.91 15.43
N PHE A 12 -7.63 -33.03 16.06
CA PHE A 12 -8.75 -32.11 15.83
C PHE A 12 -8.50 -30.69 16.35
N SER A 13 -7.66 -30.55 17.38
CA SER A 13 -7.33 -29.25 17.96
C SER A 13 -6.34 -28.46 17.07
N ILE A 14 -5.39 -29.15 16.43
CA ILE A 14 -4.37 -28.51 15.59
C ILE A 14 -4.95 -28.05 14.24
N SER A 15 -5.90 -28.79 13.66
CA SER A 15 -6.53 -28.42 12.38
C SER A 15 -7.37 -27.15 12.47
N ASN A 16 -8.04 -26.91 13.60
CA ASN A 16 -8.83 -25.69 13.82
C ASN A 16 -7.96 -24.43 13.99
N ILE A 17 -6.77 -24.56 14.57
CA ILE A 17 -5.83 -23.44 14.77
C ILE A 17 -5.29 -22.92 13.43
N ILE A 18 -4.96 -23.82 12.50
CA ILE A 18 -4.44 -23.46 11.16
C ILE A 18 -5.52 -22.74 10.33
N SER A 19 -6.78 -23.20 10.43
CA SER A 19 -7.93 -22.55 9.77
C SER A 19 -8.18 -21.13 10.30
N CYS A 20 -8.08 -20.93 11.61
CA CYS A 20 -8.27 -19.62 12.22
C CYS A 20 -7.20 -18.58 11.80
N CYS A 21 -5.92 -18.98 11.80
CA CYS A 21 -4.82 -18.09 11.42
C CYS A 21 -4.84 -17.68 9.95
N THR A 22 -5.23 -18.60 9.06
CA THR A 22 -5.37 -18.31 7.62
C THR A 22 -6.54 -17.37 7.34
N ASN A 23 -7.65 -17.52 8.07
CA ASN A 23 -8.81 -16.64 7.94
C ASN A 23 -8.48 -15.20 8.40
N GLN A 24 -7.80 -15.04 9.54
CA GLN A 24 -7.41 -13.71 10.03
C GLN A 24 -6.45 -13.01 9.07
N LYS A 25 -5.43 -13.70 8.54
CA LYS A 25 -4.50 -13.13 7.57
C LYS A 25 -5.21 -12.65 6.30
N ASN A 26 -6.22 -13.39 5.84
CA ASN A 26 -7.03 -13.00 4.69
C ASN A 26 -7.87 -11.75 5.00
N LYS A 27 -8.53 -11.71 6.16
CA LYS A 27 -9.30 -10.55 6.61
C LYS A 27 -8.44 -9.28 6.71
N ASP A 28 -7.26 -9.40 7.30
CA ASP A 28 -6.30 -8.29 7.42
C ASP A 28 -5.89 -7.77 6.05
N ASN A 29 -5.57 -8.67 5.11
CA ASN A 29 -5.18 -8.31 3.76
C ASN A 29 -6.32 -7.63 2.99
N GLU A 30 -7.56 -8.09 3.13
CA GLU A 30 -8.72 -7.47 2.49
C GLU A 30 -9.01 -6.09 3.06
N GLN A 31 -8.87 -5.91 4.38
CA GLN A 31 -9.00 -4.59 5.00
C GLN A 31 -7.94 -3.62 4.46
N ILE A 32 -6.67 -4.06 4.40
CA ILE A 32 -5.58 -3.26 3.83
C ILE A 32 -5.89 -2.87 2.38
N LYS A 33 -6.32 -3.81 1.54
CA LYS A 33 -6.70 -3.52 0.14
C LYS A 33 -7.82 -2.50 0.04
N ASN A 34 -8.83 -2.59 0.91
CA ASN A 34 -9.91 -1.62 0.97
C ASN A 34 -9.39 -0.21 1.35
N THR A 35 -8.52 -0.12 2.36
CA THR A 35 -7.88 1.14 2.76
C THR A 35 -7.05 1.75 1.64
N VAL A 36 -6.28 0.92 0.91
CA VAL A 36 -5.54 1.36 -0.28
C VAL A 36 -6.48 1.92 -1.35
N ASN A 37 -7.62 1.26 -1.62
CA ASN A 37 -8.59 1.77 -2.58
C ASN A 37 -9.17 3.13 -2.15
N GLN A 38 -9.49 3.29 -0.87
CA GLN A 38 -9.97 4.56 -0.32
C GLN A 38 -8.91 5.66 -0.43
N TYR A 39 -7.64 5.34 -0.14
CA TYR A 39 -6.51 6.25 -0.29
C TYR A 39 -6.38 6.77 -1.73
N PHE A 40 -6.37 5.88 -2.73
CA PHE A 40 -6.31 6.30 -4.13
C PHE A 40 -7.58 7.02 -4.60
N LYS A 41 -8.74 6.75 -4.00
CA LYS A 41 -9.98 7.51 -4.25
C LYS A 41 -9.86 8.95 -3.74
N ALA A 42 -9.33 9.13 -2.52
CA ALA A 42 -9.08 10.45 -1.95
C ALA A 42 -8.12 11.27 -2.82
N ILE A 43 -7.01 10.65 -3.26
CA ILE A 43 -6.06 11.27 -4.19
C ILE A 43 -6.74 11.65 -5.51
N LYS A 44 -7.47 10.72 -6.13
CA LYS A 44 -8.15 10.98 -7.42
C LYS A 44 -9.06 12.20 -7.33
N ASN A 45 -9.77 12.35 -6.22
CA ASN A 45 -10.76 13.40 -6.00
C ASN A 45 -10.18 14.67 -5.35
N ASN A 46 -8.87 14.71 -5.08
CA ASN A 46 -8.23 15.76 -4.29
C ASN A 46 -8.92 16.02 -2.93
N ASN A 47 -9.47 14.98 -2.30
CA ASN A 47 -10.21 15.12 -1.05
C ASN A 47 -9.24 15.03 0.14
N SER A 48 -8.81 16.19 0.64
CA SER A 48 -7.88 16.28 1.77
C SER A 48 -8.47 15.75 3.08
N ALA A 49 -9.78 15.88 3.30
CA ALA A 49 -10.43 15.36 4.51
C ALA A 49 -10.39 13.83 4.54
N ASP A 50 -10.76 13.17 3.43
CA ASP A 50 -10.67 11.71 3.31
C ASP A 50 -9.22 11.24 3.40
N TYR A 51 -8.30 11.96 2.74
CA TYR A 51 -6.87 11.66 2.77
C TYR A 51 -6.32 11.69 4.20
N ASN A 52 -6.59 12.77 4.94
CA ASN A 52 -6.11 12.95 6.31
C ASN A 52 -6.79 11.99 7.29
N ASN A 53 -8.03 11.59 7.04
CA ASN A 53 -8.69 10.58 7.86
C ASN A 53 -8.05 9.19 7.70
N ILE A 54 -7.52 8.88 6.51
CA ILE A 54 -6.90 7.58 6.19
C ILE A 54 -5.42 7.56 6.59
N VAL A 55 -4.69 8.67 6.47
CA VAL A 55 -3.26 8.75 6.76
C VAL A 55 -3.04 9.27 8.19
N SER A 56 -2.52 8.42 9.06
CA SER A 56 -2.34 8.73 10.49
C SER A 56 -1.35 9.87 10.72
N ASP A 57 -0.24 9.88 9.97
CA ASP A 57 0.78 10.94 9.99
C ASP A 57 0.26 12.33 9.57
N SER A 58 -0.94 12.44 8.99
CA SER A 58 -1.48 13.73 8.51
C SER A 58 -1.73 14.75 9.62
N GLN A 59 -1.99 14.28 10.84
CA GLN A 59 -2.17 15.15 11.99
C GLN A 59 -0.83 15.70 12.50
N GLU A 60 0.24 14.92 12.38
CA GLU A 60 1.57 15.27 12.87
C GLU A 60 2.38 16.08 11.84
N LEU A 61 2.16 15.84 10.54
CA LEU A 61 2.90 16.45 9.43
C LEU A 61 1.96 16.99 8.33
N PRO A 62 1.12 17.98 8.63
CA PRO A 62 0.10 18.48 7.70
C PRO A 62 0.68 19.07 6.41
N GLY A 63 1.86 19.70 6.48
CA GLY A 63 2.53 20.27 5.30
C GLY A 63 3.08 19.21 4.34
N ALA A 64 3.72 18.17 4.88
CA ALA A 64 4.28 17.07 4.07
C ALA A 64 3.17 16.27 3.39
N THR A 65 2.12 15.94 4.13
CA THR A 65 0.96 15.20 3.61
C THR A 65 0.16 15.99 2.56
N ALA A 66 0.02 17.30 2.73
CA ALA A 66 -0.59 18.16 1.70
C ALA A 66 0.24 18.19 0.41
N SER A 67 1.57 18.27 0.52
CA SER A 67 2.47 18.23 -0.64
C SER A 67 2.36 16.89 -1.39
N ASP A 68 2.34 15.78 -0.66
CA ASP A 68 2.18 14.44 -1.25
C ASP A 68 0.83 14.28 -1.96
N LEU A 69 -0.27 14.70 -1.32
CA LEU A 69 -1.59 14.68 -1.93
C LEU A 69 -1.62 15.50 -3.22
N PHE A 70 -1.08 16.73 -3.20
CA PHE A 70 -1.03 17.59 -4.37
C PHE A 70 -0.25 16.94 -5.52
N PHE A 71 0.94 16.42 -5.25
CA PHE A 71 1.78 15.75 -6.24
C PHE A 71 1.06 14.54 -6.87
N LEU A 72 0.50 13.67 -6.02
CA LEU A 72 -0.17 12.45 -6.44
C LEU A 72 -1.46 12.75 -7.21
N HIS A 73 -2.24 13.74 -6.78
CA HIS A 73 -3.47 14.16 -7.46
C HIS A 73 -3.17 14.71 -8.86
N LYS A 74 -2.25 15.70 -8.94
CA LYS A 74 -1.82 16.33 -10.20
C LYS A 74 -1.33 15.31 -11.24
N ASN A 75 -0.72 14.23 -10.78
CA ASN A 75 -0.15 13.19 -11.64
C ASN A 75 -0.95 11.88 -11.67
N TYR A 76 -2.17 11.85 -11.12
CA TYR A 76 -2.93 10.61 -10.91
C TYR A 76 -3.13 9.79 -12.19
N SER A 77 -3.50 10.44 -13.30
CA SER A 77 -3.74 9.79 -14.59
C SER A 77 -2.49 9.11 -15.17
N LYS A 78 -1.30 9.66 -14.86
CA LYS A 78 -0.01 9.11 -15.28
C LYS A 78 0.42 7.95 -14.38
N ILE A 79 0.15 8.08 -13.07
CA ILE A 79 0.53 7.12 -12.04
C ILE A 79 -0.34 5.86 -12.11
N ASN A 80 -1.65 6.02 -12.30
CA ASN A 80 -2.62 4.93 -12.24
C ASN A 80 -3.53 4.86 -13.49
N PRO A 81 -2.96 4.80 -14.71
CA PRO A 81 -3.74 4.68 -15.93
C PRO A 81 -4.59 3.41 -15.88
N ASN A 82 -5.88 3.52 -16.21
CA ASN A 82 -6.83 2.40 -16.21
C ASN A 82 -6.84 1.58 -14.90
N ASN A 83 -6.61 2.26 -13.76
CA ASN A 83 -6.55 1.68 -12.42
C ASN A 83 -5.53 0.54 -12.26
N ILE A 84 -4.45 0.53 -13.04
CA ILE A 84 -3.48 -0.58 -13.07
C ILE A 84 -2.85 -0.88 -11.71
N LEU A 85 -2.60 0.13 -10.88
CA LEU A 85 -2.03 -0.05 -9.54
C LEU A 85 -2.97 -0.80 -8.61
N LEU A 86 -4.29 -0.66 -8.79
CA LEU A 86 -5.30 -1.24 -7.91
C LEU A 86 -5.63 -2.70 -8.27
N LYS A 87 -5.23 -3.19 -9.45
CA LYS A 87 -5.58 -4.56 -9.90
C LYS A 87 -4.89 -5.67 -9.12
N ASN A 88 -3.65 -5.43 -8.66
CA ASN A 88 -2.79 -6.46 -8.07
C ASN A 88 -2.09 -5.98 -6.79
N ILE A 89 -2.87 -5.47 -5.83
CA ILE A 89 -2.35 -5.02 -4.53
C ILE A 89 -1.74 -6.21 -3.78
N LYS A 90 -0.43 -6.13 -3.51
CA LYS A 90 0.32 -7.13 -2.75
C LYS A 90 0.65 -6.60 -1.36
N VAL A 91 0.08 -7.24 -0.35
CA VAL A 91 0.40 -6.98 1.06
C VAL A 91 1.59 -7.85 1.46
N LYS A 92 2.59 -7.23 2.08
CA LYS A 92 3.81 -7.90 2.54
C LYS A 92 4.06 -7.60 4.02
N ASP A 93 4.53 -8.58 4.76
CA ASP A 93 5.01 -8.39 6.12
C ASP A 93 6.39 -7.74 6.11
N THR A 94 6.69 -6.93 7.13
CA THR A 94 7.98 -6.26 7.30
C THR A 94 8.25 -5.93 8.77
N PHE A 95 9.48 -5.54 9.07
CA PHE A 95 9.87 -4.97 10.35
C PHE A 95 10.37 -3.55 10.13
N ASN A 96 9.77 -2.58 10.80
CA ASN A 96 10.18 -1.18 10.76
C ASN A 96 10.35 -0.70 12.21
N ALA A 97 11.53 -0.15 12.52
CA ALA A 97 11.90 0.33 13.87
C ALA A 97 11.58 -0.70 14.98
N GLY A 98 11.95 -1.97 14.77
CA GLY A 98 11.71 -3.05 15.74
C GLY A 98 10.27 -3.53 15.84
N THR A 99 9.35 -2.95 15.06
CA THR A 99 7.92 -3.28 15.11
C THR A 99 7.50 -4.05 13.87
N GLN A 100 6.75 -5.14 14.06
CA GLN A 100 6.16 -5.88 12.95
C GLN A 100 5.04 -5.04 12.31
N LYS A 101 5.18 -4.78 11.01
CA LYS A 101 4.23 -4.02 10.21
C LYS A 101 3.90 -4.79 8.92
N LYS A 102 2.88 -4.31 8.21
CA LYS A 102 2.59 -4.72 6.83
C LYS A 102 2.82 -3.52 5.92
N TYR A 103 3.06 -3.77 4.64
CA TYR A 103 3.14 -2.70 3.65
C TYR A 103 2.57 -3.12 2.30
N VAL A 104 2.15 -2.11 1.55
CA VAL A 104 1.89 -2.20 0.12
C VAL A 104 2.88 -1.27 -0.58
N MET A 105 3.51 -1.75 -1.65
CA MET A 105 4.46 -0.96 -2.44
C MET A 105 4.00 -0.84 -3.88
N PHE A 106 4.05 0.39 -4.39
CA PHE A 106 3.80 0.72 -5.79
C PHE A 106 5.06 1.29 -6.42
N ILE A 107 5.31 0.90 -7.66
CA ILE A 107 6.29 1.56 -8.52
C ILE A 107 5.51 2.52 -9.41
N LEU A 108 5.68 3.83 -9.20
CA LEU A 108 5.01 4.87 -9.96
C LEU A 108 5.83 5.12 -11.23
N LYS A 109 5.45 4.44 -12.30
CA LYS A 109 6.05 4.61 -13.62
C LYS A 109 5.25 5.63 -14.44
N LYS A 110 5.89 6.29 -15.39
CA LYS A 110 5.19 6.96 -16.50
C LYS A 110 5.23 6.07 -17.74
N PRO A 111 4.13 5.44 -18.15
CA PRO A 111 4.08 4.70 -19.40
C PRO A 111 4.36 5.65 -20.58
N ASN A 112 5.14 5.20 -21.56
CA ASN A 112 5.49 5.97 -22.77
C ASN A 112 6.41 7.18 -22.51
N TYR A 113 7.25 7.13 -21.48
CA TYR A 113 8.29 8.14 -21.22
C TYR A 113 9.68 7.49 -21.26
N LYS A 114 10.69 8.24 -21.73
CA LYS A 114 12.04 7.68 -21.87
C LYS A 114 12.58 7.30 -20.48
N PRO A 115 13.06 6.06 -20.27
CA PRO A 115 13.80 5.75 -19.06
C PRO A 115 15.07 6.61 -19.05
N PHE A 116 15.36 7.26 -17.93
CA PHE A 116 16.69 7.83 -17.71
C PHE A 116 17.72 6.70 -17.61
N GLU A 117 18.98 7.00 -17.95
CA GLU A 117 20.11 6.05 -17.79
C GLU A 117 20.25 5.54 -16.34
N THR A 118 19.72 6.30 -15.37
CA THR A 118 19.51 5.86 -13.97
C THR A 118 18.01 5.76 -13.72
N ASN A 119 17.49 4.56 -13.47
CA ASN A 119 16.06 4.29 -13.35
C ASN A 119 15.38 5.17 -12.26
N GLN A 120 14.63 6.21 -12.65
CA GLN A 120 14.05 7.24 -11.74
C GLN A 120 12.62 6.93 -11.27
N ASP A 121 12.16 5.68 -11.38
CA ASP A 121 10.85 5.29 -10.87
C ASP A 121 10.70 5.69 -9.39
N LEU A 122 9.56 6.31 -9.05
CA LEU A 122 9.23 6.55 -7.65
C LEU A 122 8.70 5.26 -7.04
N LYS A 123 9.09 4.97 -5.80
CA LYS A 123 8.51 3.88 -5.01
C LYS A 123 7.66 4.46 -3.90
N MET A 124 6.37 4.17 -3.91
CA MET A 124 5.45 4.56 -2.86
C MET A 124 5.18 3.37 -1.95
N TYR A 125 5.43 3.54 -0.65
CA TYR A 125 5.14 2.58 0.39
C TYR A 125 4.00 3.11 1.26
N LEU A 126 2.99 2.28 1.44
CA LEU A 126 1.91 2.49 2.41
C LEU A 126 2.13 1.48 3.52
N MET A 127 2.54 1.95 4.70
CA MET A 127 2.80 1.12 5.87
C MET A 127 1.54 0.99 6.71
N PHE A 128 1.34 -0.19 7.27
CA PHE A 128 0.18 -0.55 8.07
C PHE A 128 0.66 -1.16 9.37
N TRP A 129 0.18 -0.61 10.49
CA TRP A 129 0.46 -1.12 11.81
C TRP A 129 -0.83 -1.58 12.48
N LYS A 130 -0.80 -2.76 13.09
CA LYS A 130 -1.99 -3.36 13.70
C LYS A 130 -2.58 -2.48 14.81
N ASN A 131 -1.74 -1.75 15.54
CA ASN A 131 -2.18 -0.91 16.66
C ASN A 131 -2.97 0.32 16.18
N THR A 132 -2.69 0.82 14.98
CA THR A 132 -3.41 1.94 14.34
C THR A 132 -4.70 1.46 13.65
N GLY A 133 -4.85 0.15 13.45
CA GLY A 133 -5.90 -0.44 12.63
C GLY A 133 -5.51 -0.53 11.16
N TYR A 134 -5.91 -1.61 10.48
CA TYR A 134 -5.65 -1.80 9.06
C TYR A 134 -6.61 -1.01 8.13
N ASP A 135 -7.58 -0.33 8.71
CA ASP A 135 -8.42 0.72 8.10
C ASP A 135 -7.67 2.07 7.94
N LYS A 136 -6.46 2.20 8.49
CA LYS A 136 -5.61 3.38 8.37
C LYS A 136 -4.24 3.05 7.80
N ILE A 137 -3.65 4.02 7.12
CA ILE A 137 -2.25 4.01 6.74
C ILE A 137 -1.49 4.64 7.89
N ASP A 138 -0.57 3.87 8.45
CA ASP A 138 0.29 4.30 9.55
C ASP A 138 1.29 5.34 9.04
N GLN A 139 1.98 5.04 7.93
CA GLN A 139 2.98 5.94 7.33
C GLN A 139 2.97 5.83 5.80
N VAL A 140 3.24 6.94 5.14
CA VAL A 140 3.43 7.02 3.68
C VAL A 140 4.86 7.42 3.39
N PHE A 141 5.53 6.67 2.50
CA PHE A 141 6.85 7.04 2.00
C PHE A 141 6.85 7.06 0.47
N ILE A 142 7.28 8.17 -0.13
CA ILE A 142 7.56 8.22 -1.56
C ILE A 142 9.06 8.40 -1.74
N ILE A 143 9.74 7.34 -2.20
CA ILE A 143 11.19 7.30 -2.37
C ILE A 143 11.52 7.56 -3.83
N GLY A 144 12.41 8.53 -4.06
CA GLY A 144 12.92 8.92 -5.38
C GLY A 144 12.96 10.43 -5.54
N ASN A 145 13.19 10.91 -6.77
CA ASN A 145 13.24 12.35 -7.07
C ASN A 145 11.96 12.79 -7.79
N MET A 146 10.99 13.33 -7.05
CA MET A 146 9.69 13.75 -7.60
C MET A 146 9.82 14.81 -8.72
N PRO A 147 10.63 15.89 -8.59
CA PRO A 147 10.81 16.84 -9.69
C PRO A 147 11.34 16.21 -10.97
N LYS A 148 12.42 15.41 -10.87
CA LYS A 148 12.98 14.73 -12.05
C LYS A 148 12.00 13.73 -12.67
N TRP A 149 11.21 13.06 -11.83
CA TRP A 149 10.13 12.19 -12.31
C TRP A 149 9.09 13.00 -13.10
N GLU A 150 8.70 14.20 -12.64
CA GLU A 150 7.79 15.09 -13.36
C GLU A 150 8.36 15.57 -14.71
N ASP A 151 9.66 15.86 -14.77
CA ASP A 151 10.37 16.40 -15.94
C ASP A 151 10.65 15.37 -17.06
N GLN A 152 10.35 14.09 -16.82
CA GLN A 152 10.47 13.05 -17.85
C GLN A 152 9.72 13.47 -19.14
N LYS A 153 10.35 13.25 -20.30
CA LYS A 153 9.77 13.53 -21.62
C LYS A 153 9.09 12.28 -22.22
N PRO A 154 7.97 12.45 -22.94
CA PRO A 154 7.36 11.36 -23.69
C PRO A 154 8.36 10.72 -24.66
N ILE A 155 8.22 9.42 -24.88
CA ILE A 155 8.87 8.75 -26.01
C ILE A 155 8.23 9.30 -27.28
N ASP A 156 9.06 9.78 -28.19
CA ASP A 156 8.62 10.15 -29.52
C ASP A 156 8.32 8.86 -30.31
N LEU A 157 7.04 8.64 -30.60
CA LEU A 157 6.55 7.46 -31.33
C LEU A 157 6.42 7.72 -32.84
N SER A 158 6.82 8.89 -33.35
CA SER A 158 6.69 9.24 -34.78
C SER A 158 7.89 8.82 -35.64
N LYS A 159 8.56 7.71 -35.31
CA LYS A 159 9.65 7.14 -36.11
C LYS A 159 9.37 5.71 -36.49
#